data_AF-A0A2V8QST5-F1
#
_entry.id   AF-A0A2V8QST5-F1
#
_cell.length_a   1.000
_cell.length_b   1.000
_cell.length_c   1.000
_cell.angle_alpha   90.00
_cell.angle_beta   90.00
_cell.angle_gamma   90.00
#
_symmetry.space_group_name_H-M   'P 1'
#
loop_
_entity.id
_entity.type
_entity.pdbx_description
1 polymer ?
#
loop_
_entity_poly.entity_id
_entity_poly.type
_entity_poly.pdbx_seq_one_letter_code
_entity_poly.pdbx_strand_id
1 'polypeptide(L)'
;MILQEPRKLKEYAVVTAMITTALLLSACAALQPPDVSGPRSNLPPYPIIANVPDRYEEASLAWKQLSQNYGLAQDTRGDLQPLTGTLRSVPANLVNSISLPRVGTGPIPTEEETRESLRRFIVEWRSVIGTDPSQLSLVERVDDPSGVKIARYEQRPFRYPLRGGFGNLVIKFRNDRRLVDISSNCLPNTERLQSAINGLTPKVTAETAATLVKGKSLTVPDATGQQRAFQLSPNDPVNVKQLVAYVMPSTDQQNLELHLAWEIDVANGPIKTIYLDAVTEQVIAVA
;
A
#
# COMPACT_ATOMS: atom_id res chain seq x y z
N MET A 1 51.52 36.76 79.07
CA MET A 1 50.06 36.89 79.24
C MET A 1 49.42 36.58 77.90
N ILE A 2 48.41 35.72 77.92
CA ILE A 2 48.08 34.73 76.87
C ILE A 2 47.52 35.35 75.59
N LEU A 3 48.02 34.84 74.45
CA LEU A 3 47.55 35.00 73.08
C LEU A 3 46.20 34.28 72.86
N GLN A 4 45.27 34.91 72.14
CA GLN A 4 44.12 34.24 71.52
C GLN A 4 44.17 34.42 70.00
N GLU A 5 44.34 33.31 69.29
CA GLU A 5 44.28 33.17 67.83
C GLU A 5 42.84 32.98 67.30
N PRO A 6 42.57 33.38 66.04
CA PRO A 6 41.28 33.23 65.39
C PRO A 6 41.12 31.87 64.70
N ARG A 7 40.08 31.11 65.07
CA ARG A 7 39.61 29.93 64.33
C ARG A 7 38.15 30.12 63.94
N LYS A 8 37.87 30.67 62.75
CA LYS A 8 36.66 30.39 61.95
C LYS A 8 36.87 30.88 60.50
N LEU A 9 37.56 30.12 59.66
CA LEU A 9 37.60 30.39 58.21
C LEU A 9 38.02 29.20 57.33
N LYS A 10 37.93 27.96 57.84
CA LYS A 10 38.39 26.77 57.08
C LYS A 10 37.33 25.71 56.73
N GLU A 11 36.05 25.91 57.09
CA GLU A 11 35.04 24.85 56.90
C GLU A 11 34.09 25.08 55.71
N TYR A 12 34.15 26.22 55.01
CA TYR A 12 33.29 26.50 53.85
C TYR A 12 34.00 26.50 52.50
N ALA A 13 35.25 26.03 52.44
CA ALA A 13 36.03 26.00 51.18
C ALA A 13 36.17 24.59 50.57
N VAL A 14 35.81 23.53 51.29
CA VAL A 14 36.06 22.14 50.84
C VAL A 14 34.81 21.50 50.19
N VAL A 15 33.61 21.98 50.50
CA VAL A 15 32.36 21.40 49.95
C VAL A 15 32.04 21.93 48.54
N THR A 16 32.52 23.12 48.18
CA THR A 16 32.26 23.73 46.86
C THR A 16 33.21 23.28 45.75
N ALA A 17 34.27 22.52 46.09
CA ALA A 17 35.28 22.06 45.13
C ALA A 17 35.04 20.64 44.59
N MET A 18 34.01 19.91 45.06
CA MET A 18 33.68 18.57 44.55
C MET A 18 32.55 18.52 43.51
N ILE A 19 31.86 19.63 43.24
CA ILE A 19 30.72 19.64 42.30
C ILE A 19 31.12 20.11 40.89
N THR A 20 32.29 20.70 40.71
CA THR A 20 32.74 21.25 39.42
C THR A 20 33.69 20.35 38.61
N THR A 21 34.12 19.20 39.15
CA THR A 21 35.10 18.30 38.49
C THR A 21 34.49 17.01 37.94
N ALA A 22 33.16 16.89 37.92
CA ALA A 22 32.45 15.73 37.34
C ALA A 22 31.87 15.99 35.94
N LEU A 23 31.99 17.20 35.39
CA LEU A 23 31.37 17.60 34.12
C LEU A 23 32.31 17.61 32.90
N LEU A 24 33.56 17.15 33.03
CA LEU A 24 34.56 17.19 31.96
C LEU A 24 35.01 15.82 31.44
N LEU A 25 34.37 14.72 31.87
CA LEU A 25 34.74 13.36 31.44
C LEU A 25 33.67 12.65 30.56
N SER A 26 32.67 13.37 30.06
CA SER A 26 31.56 12.78 29.30
C SER A 26 31.44 13.34 27.88
N ALA A 27 32.55 13.44 27.14
CA ALA A 27 32.50 13.81 25.72
C ALA A 27 33.58 13.12 24.87
N CYS A 28 33.71 11.81 25.01
CA CYS A 28 34.23 10.95 23.96
C CYS A 28 33.25 9.79 23.77
N ALA A 29 32.02 10.11 23.35
CA ALA A 29 31.28 9.14 22.56
C ALA A 29 32.10 8.98 21.28
N ALA A 30 32.82 7.87 21.18
CA ALA A 30 33.45 7.47 19.93
C ALA A 30 32.40 7.60 18.84
N LEU A 31 32.62 8.48 17.86
CA LEU A 31 31.90 8.42 16.60
C LEU A 31 32.19 7.02 16.05
N GLN A 32 31.28 6.08 16.31
CA GLN A 32 31.19 4.90 15.49
C GLN A 32 30.94 5.42 14.08
N PRO A 33 31.76 5.04 13.09
CA PRO A 33 31.39 5.30 11.70
C PRO A 33 29.96 4.77 11.52
N PRO A 34 29.07 5.52 10.85
CA PRO A 34 27.71 5.06 10.63
C PRO A 34 27.79 3.66 10.05
N ASP A 35 27.22 2.70 10.77
CA ASP A 35 27.09 1.34 10.26
C ASP A 35 26.33 1.48 8.94
N VAL A 36 26.98 1.11 7.85
CA VAL A 36 26.39 1.11 6.50
C VAL A 36 25.16 0.18 6.47
N SER A 37 25.03 -0.66 7.50
CA SER A 37 23.97 -1.60 7.80
C SER A 37 23.29 -1.24 9.13
N GLY A 38 22.42 -0.22 9.12
CA GLY A 38 21.54 0.10 10.26
C GLY A 38 20.67 -1.10 10.71
N PRO A 39 19.80 -0.94 11.73
CA PRO A 39 19.10 -2.03 12.45
C PRO A 39 18.13 -2.92 11.62
N ARG A 40 18.17 -2.84 10.29
CA ARG A 40 17.47 -3.71 9.33
C ARG A 40 18.44 -4.50 8.44
N SER A 41 19.67 -4.78 8.89
CA SER A 41 20.73 -5.39 8.05
C SER A 41 20.38 -6.73 7.42
N ASN A 42 19.36 -7.44 7.91
CA ASN A 42 19.05 -8.82 7.48
C ASN A 42 17.70 -8.99 6.76
N LEU A 43 16.91 -7.93 6.56
CA LEU A 43 15.64 -8.01 5.82
C LEU A 43 15.78 -7.24 4.50
N PRO A 44 15.38 -7.81 3.35
CA PRO A 44 15.31 -7.05 2.12
C PRO A 44 14.44 -5.81 2.34
N PRO A 45 14.87 -4.61 1.90
CA PRO A 45 14.22 -3.36 2.26
C PRO A 45 12.99 -3.11 1.37
N TYR A 46 12.02 -4.04 1.37
CA TYR A 46 10.76 -3.79 0.68
C TYR A 46 10.06 -2.59 1.31
N PRO A 47 9.51 -1.67 0.50
CA PRO A 47 8.73 -0.59 1.04
C PRO A 47 7.47 -1.14 1.71
N ILE A 48 7.35 -0.86 3.01
CA ILE A 48 6.16 -1.15 3.79
C ILE A 48 5.14 -0.05 3.51
N ILE A 49 4.00 -0.47 2.99
CA ILE A 49 2.78 0.31 2.95
C ILE A 49 2.16 0.15 4.33
N ALA A 50 2.54 1.03 5.23
CA ALA A 50 2.04 0.97 6.59
C ALA A 50 0.51 1.18 6.61
N ASN A 51 -0.18 0.42 7.45
CA ASN A 51 -1.50 0.79 7.94
C ASN A 51 -1.31 2.00 8.84
N VAL A 52 -1.12 3.19 8.26
CA VAL A 52 -0.92 4.41 9.04
C VAL A 52 -2.26 4.68 9.74
N PRO A 53 -2.38 4.59 11.08
CA PRO A 53 -3.62 4.91 11.76
C PRO A 53 -4.14 6.30 11.35
N ASP A 54 -3.21 7.23 11.11
CA ASP A 54 -3.46 8.57 10.55
C ASP A 54 -4.23 8.52 9.22
N ARG A 55 -3.98 7.53 8.37
CA ARG A 55 -4.69 7.37 7.10
C ARG A 55 -6.13 6.93 7.30
N TYR A 56 -6.37 6.03 8.25
CA TYR A 56 -7.72 5.60 8.58
C TYR A 56 -8.53 6.76 9.17
N GLU A 57 -7.91 7.58 10.02
CA GLU A 57 -8.51 8.79 10.58
C GLU A 57 -8.78 9.84 9.48
N GLU A 58 -7.81 10.09 8.60
CA GLU A 58 -7.96 11.01 7.45
C GLU A 58 -9.09 10.57 6.54
N ALA A 59 -9.16 9.28 6.17
CA ALA A 59 -10.21 8.74 5.33
C ALA A 59 -11.59 8.80 6.02
N SER A 60 -11.63 8.56 7.33
CA SER A 60 -12.86 8.68 8.13
C SER A 60 -13.36 10.13 8.19
N LEU A 61 -12.45 11.09 8.39
CA LEU A 61 -12.78 12.51 8.37
C LEU A 61 -13.23 12.96 6.98
N ALA A 62 -12.51 12.54 5.94
CA ALA A 62 -12.86 12.82 4.55
C ALA A 62 -14.24 12.25 4.20
N TRP A 63 -14.54 11.02 4.61
CA TRP A 63 -15.86 10.42 4.45
C TRP A 63 -16.94 11.23 5.18
N LYS A 64 -16.67 11.68 6.41
CA LYS A 64 -17.62 12.52 7.17
C LYS A 64 -17.94 13.84 6.46
N GLN A 65 -16.93 14.50 5.89
CA GLN A 65 -17.13 15.74 5.14
C GLN A 65 -17.89 15.49 3.84
N LEU A 66 -17.48 14.47 3.10
CA LEU A 66 -18.11 14.07 1.85
C LEU A 66 -19.58 13.70 2.08
N SER A 67 -19.88 12.93 3.12
CA SER A 67 -21.24 12.49 3.43
C SER A 67 -22.17 13.66 3.75
N GLN A 68 -21.67 14.71 4.42
CA GLN A 68 -22.44 15.93 4.66
C GLN A 68 -22.83 16.64 3.36
N ASN A 69 -21.95 16.67 2.35
CA ASN A 69 -22.24 17.27 1.05
C ASN A 69 -23.40 16.58 0.32
N TYR A 70 -23.60 15.29 0.58
CA TYR A 70 -24.71 14.50 0.03
C TYR A 70 -25.93 14.43 0.97
N GLY A 71 -25.97 15.28 2.01
CA GLY A 71 -27.10 15.40 2.93
C GLY A 71 -27.25 14.19 3.87
N LEU A 72 -26.16 13.49 4.16
CA LEU A 72 -26.20 12.27 4.96
C LEU A 72 -26.20 12.58 6.46
N ALA A 73 -26.78 11.67 7.25
CA ALA A 73 -26.79 11.80 8.71
C ALA A 73 -25.35 11.85 9.24
N GLN A 74 -25.11 12.72 10.23
CA GLN A 74 -23.77 13.08 10.72
C GLN A 74 -22.94 11.91 11.28
N ASP A 75 -23.56 10.75 11.51
CA ASP A 75 -22.94 9.55 12.09
C ASP A 75 -22.77 8.38 11.12
N THR A 76 -22.95 8.62 9.81
CA THR A 76 -22.78 7.55 8.81
C THR A 76 -21.31 7.17 8.70
N ARG A 77 -20.91 6.04 9.30
CA ARG A 77 -19.55 5.50 9.19
C ARG A 77 -19.33 4.89 7.80
N GLY A 78 -18.18 5.20 7.20
CA GLY A 78 -17.75 4.59 5.94
C GLY A 78 -17.21 3.18 6.19
N ASP A 79 -17.46 2.25 5.27
CA ASP A 79 -16.83 0.94 5.26
C ASP A 79 -15.45 1.07 4.61
N LEU A 80 -14.40 1.16 5.44
CA LEU A 80 -13.02 1.37 4.99
C LEU A 80 -12.24 0.05 4.98
N GLN A 81 -11.40 -0.13 3.97
CA GLN A 81 -10.42 -1.21 3.87
C GLN A 81 -9.39 -1.09 5.02
N PRO A 82 -9.19 -2.16 5.82
CA PRO A 82 -8.26 -2.14 6.96
C PRO A 82 -6.80 -1.85 6.60
N LEU A 83 -6.35 -2.29 5.41
CA LEU A 83 -4.94 -2.20 5.02
C LEU A 83 -4.59 -0.93 4.23
N THR A 84 -5.57 -0.31 3.57
CA THR A 84 -5.35 0.85 2.69
C THR A 84 -6.05 2.12 3.18
N GLY A 85 -7.01 2.01 4.11
CA GLY A 85 -7.84 3.14 4.54
C GLY A 85 -8.64 3.73 3.38
N THR A 86 -9.08 2.89 2.45
CA THR A 86 -9.86 3.30 1.26
C THR A 86 -11.28 2.78 1.35
N LEU A 87 -12.23 3.43 0.69
CA LEU A 87 -13.63 3.01 0.73
C LEU A 87 -13.81 1.63 0.11
N ARG A 88 -14.29 0.65 0.90
CA ARG A 88 -14.60 -0.71 0.44
C ARG A 88 -15.98 -0.78 -0.20
N SER A 89 -16.95 -0.08 0.37
CA SER A 89 -18.31 -0.02 -0.14
C SER A 89 -19.00 1.27 0.34
N VAL A 90 -20.04 1.67 -0.37
CA VAL A 90 -20.95 2.71 0.11
C VAL A 90 -22.05 2.05 0.96
N PRO A 91 -22.41 2.62 2.12
CA PRO A 91 -23.56 2.16 2.88
C PRO A 91 -24.83 2.05 2.01
N ALA A 92 -25.54 0.92 2.09
CA ALA A 92 -26.64 0.57 1.19
C ALA A 92 -27.79 1.60 1.14
N ASN A 93 -27.99 2.34 2.24
CA ASN A 93 -28.97 3.42 2.34
C ASN A 93 -28.62 4.67 1.52
N LEU A 94 -27.43 4.73 0.90
CA LEU A 94 -26.92 5.91 0.19
C LEU A 94 -26.84 5.74 -1.32
N VAL A 95 -27.07 4.52 -1.81
CA VAL A 95 -26.94 4.05 -3.20
C VAL A 95 -27.86 4.80 -4.20
N ASN A 96 -28.74 5.68 -3.72
CA ASN A 96 -29.57 6.51 -4.60
C ASN A 96 -29.42 8.03 -4.34
N SER A 97 -28.66 8.41 -3.32
CA SER A 97 -28.47 9.81 -2.91
C SER A 97 -27.26 10.45 -3.58
N ILE A 98 -26.28 9.63 -3.97
CA ILE A 98 -25.06 10.08 -4.64
C ILE A 98 -25.24 9.95 -6.15
N SER A 99 -24.87 10.99 -6.89
CA SER A 99 -24.91 11.00 -8.36
C SER A 99 -23.60 11.52 -8.92
N LEU A 100 -23.16 10.96 -10.05
CA LEU A 100 -22.02 11.52 -10.78
C LEU A 100 -22.32 12.96 -11.23
N PRO A 101 -21.32 13.87 -11.18
CA PRO A 101 -21.46 15.25 -11.63
C PRO A 101 -22.06 15.33 -13.03
N ARG A 102 -22.96 16.29 -13.27
CA ARG A 102 -23.54 16.47 -14.60
C ARG A 102 -22.51 17.11 -15.53
N VAL A 103 -22.34 16.51 -16.71
CA VAL A 103 -21.58 17.08 -17.82
C VAL A 103 -22.50 17.09 -19.03
N GLY A 104 -22.52 18.21 -19.75
CA GLY A 104 -23.41 18.40 -20.89
C GLY A 104 -24.82 18.88 -20.53
N THR A 105 -25.57 19.26 -21.56
CA THR A 105 -26.93 19.80 -21.46
C THR A 105 -28.01 18.81 -21.90
N GLY A 106 -27.62 17.73 -22.60
CA GLY A 106 -28.52 16.69 -23.08
C GLY A 106 -29.22 15.90 -21.97
N PRO A 107 -30.32 15.20 -22.29
CA PRO A 107 -31.02 14.32 -21.36
C PRO A 107 -30.32 12.97 -21.18
N ILE A 108 -29.58 12.50 -22.19
CA ILE A 108 -28.81 11.27 -22.17
C ILE A 108 -27.33 11.66 -22.32
N PRO A 109 -26.45 11.30 -21.37
CA PRO A 109 -25.04 11.61 -21.48
C PRO A 109 -24.39 10.79 -22.59
N THR A 110 -23.60 11.46 -23.42
CA THR A 110 -22.69 10.80 -24.36
C THR A 110 -21.59 10.05 -23.62
N GLU A 111 -20.82 9.24 -24.34
CA GLU A 111 -19.68 8.54 -23.77
C GLU A 111 -18.64 9.49 -23.19
N GLU A 112 -18.27 10.55 -23.90
CA GLU A 112 -17.26 11.50 -23.40
C GLU A 112 -17.78 12.30 -22.21
N GLU A 113 -19.06 12.69 -22.20
CA GLU A 113 -19.69 13.31 -21.03
C GLU A 113 -19.70 12.37 -19.82
N THR A 114 -19.94 11.07 -20.04
CA THR A 114 -19.86 10.06 -18.98
C THR A 114 -18.43 9.92 -18.44
N ARG A 115 -17.43 9.89 -19.34
CA ARG A 115 -16.01 9.83 -18.95
C ARG A 115 -15.60 11.05 -18.14
N GLU A 116 -16.02 12.23 -18.56
CA GLU A 116 -15.76 13.48 -17.84
C GLU A 116 -16.49 13.52 -16.49
N SER A 117 -17.73 13.01 -16.42
CA SER A 117 -18.47 12.88 -15.16
C SER A 117 -17.71 11.99 -14.17
N LEU A 118 -17.18 10.86 -14.64
CA LEU A 118 -16.36 9.96 -13.84
C LEU A 118 -15.03 10.63 -13.40
N ARG A 119 -14.35 11.37 -14.28
CA ARG A 119 -13.13 12.12 -13.92
C ARG A 119 -13.39 13.09 -12.77
N ARG A 120 -14.45 13.91 -12.88
CA ARG A 120 -14.84 14.87 -11.83
C ARG A 120 -15.22 14.19 -10.52
N PHE A 121 -15.95 13.09 -10.61
CA PHE A 121 -16.32 12.28 -9.46
C PHE A 121 -15.08 11.72 -8.73
N ILE A 122 -14.11 11.17 -9.47
CA ILE A 122 -12.85 10.65 -8.90
C ILE A 122 -12.05 11.77 -8.23
N VAL A 123 -12.00 12.97 -8.84
CA VAL A 123 -11.32 14.13 -8.25
C VAL A 123 -11.95 14.54 -6.92
N GLU A 124 -13.28 14.60 -6.86
CA GLU A 124 -14.03 14.93 -5.65
C GLU A 124 -13.83 13.87 -4.54
N TRP A 125 -13.82 12.58 -4.93
CA TRP A 125 -13.73 11.45 -4.00
C TRP A 125 -12.28 11.01 -3.70
N ARG A 126 -11.27 11.75 -4.19
CA ARG A 126 -9.86 11.37 -4.12
C ARG A 126 -9.39 10.94 -2.72
N SER A 127 -9.88 11.62 -1.68
CA SER A 127 -9.47 11.42 -0.29
C SER A 127 -9.96 10.10 0.30
N VAL A 128 -11.11 9.58 -0.14
CA VAL A 128 -11.63 8.26 0.29
C VAL A 128 -11.22 7.14 -0.67
N ILE A 129 -10.88 7.48 -1.92
CA ILE A 129 -10.29 6.54 -2.88
C ILE A 129 -8.83 6.24 -2.50
N GLY A 130 -8.10 7.22 -1.95
CA GLY A 130 -6.74 7.05 -1.42
C GLY A 130 -5.63 7.11 -2.48
N THR A 131 -5.89 7.71 -3.64
CA THR A 131 -4.90 7.89 -4.71
C THR A 131 -5.09 9.21 -5.45
N ASP A 132 -4.02 9.70 -6.08
CA ASP A 132 -4.12 10.80 -7.03
C ASP A 132 -4.87 10.32 -8.30
N PRO A 133 -5.87 11.07 -8.79
CA PRO A 133 -6.60 10.73 -10.01
C PRO A 133 -5.72 10.57 -11.25
N SER A 134 -4.60 11.29 -11.36
CA SER A 134 -3.66 11.18 -12.49
C SER A 134 -2.99 9.81 -12.59
N GLN A 135 -3.00 9.04 -11.51
CA GLN A 135 -2.39 7.72 -11.44
C GLN A 135 -3.37 6.60 -11.77
N LEU A 136 -4.64 6.93 -12.02
CA LEU A 136 -5.69 5.98 -12.36
C LEU A 136 -5.90 5.93 -13.87
N SER A 137 -5.88 4.72 -14.43
CA SER A 137 -6.22 4.46 -15.82
C SER A 137 -7.53 3.68 -15.90
N LEU A 138 -8.47 4.16 -16.71
CA LEU A 138 -9.68 3.39 -17.02
C LEU A 138 -9.29 2.16 -17.86
N VAL A 139 -9.56 0.96 -17.34
CA VAL A 139 -9.19 -0.30 -18.01
C VAL A 139 -10.36 -1.06 -18.57
N GLU A 140 -11.54 -0.88 -17.98
CA GLU A 140 -12.73 -1.60 -18.39
C GLU A 140 -13.95 -0.72 -18.13
N ARG A 141 -14.88 -0.74 -19.09
CA ARG A 141 -16.24 -0.25 -18.91
C ARG A 141 -17.22 -1.27 -19.44
N VAL A 142 -18.09 -1.76 -18.58
CA VAL A 142 -19.11 -2.76 -18.92
C VAL A 142 -20.49 -2.19 -18.68
N ASP A 143 -21.38 -2.39 -19.63
CA ASP A 143 -22.81 -2.16 -19.46
C ASP A 143 -23.44 -3.50 -19.06
N ASP A 144 -23.84 -3.62 -17.79
CA ASP A 144 -24.51 -4.80 -17.27
C ASP A 144 -25.98 -4.85 -17.75
N PRO A 145 -26.52 -6.05 -18.05
CA PRO A 145 -27.92 -6.20 -18.47
C PRO A 145 -28.96 -5.62 -17.48
N SER A 146 -28.61 -5.46 -16.21
CA SER A 146 -29.46 -4.81 -15.19
C SER A 146 -29.58 -3.29 -15.37
N GLY A 147 -28.88 -2.69 -16.33
CA GLY A 147 -28.82 -1.24 -16.53
C GLY A 147 -27.80 -0.54 -15.62
N VAL A 148 -26.96 -1.32 -14.92
CA VAL A 148 -25.81 -0.82 -14.17
C VAL A 148 -24.59 -0.76 -15.08
N LYS A 149 -23.90 0.36 -15.08
CA LYS A 149 -22.61 0.57 -15.74
C LYS A 149 -21.50 0.35 -14.73
N ILE A 150 -20.46 -0.36 -15.11
CA ILE A 150 -19.28 -0.63 -14.30
C ILE A 150 -18.10 0.07 -14.97
N ALA A 151 -17.40 0.93 -14.25
CA ALA A 151 -16.13 1.51 -14.66
C ALA A 151 -15.02 1.02 -13.72
N ARG A 152 -14.04 0.30 -14.26
CA ARG A 152 -12.87 -0.19 -13.53
C ARG A 152 -11.64 0.61 -13.90
N TYR A 153 -10.92 1.03 -12.87
CA TYR A 153 -9.66 1.75 -12.96
C TYR A 153 -8.56 0.95 -12.27
N GLU A 154 -7.36 1.04 -12.83
CA GLU A 154 -6.12 0.50 -12.25
C GLU A 154 -5.15 1.64 -11.95
N GLN A 155 -4.47 1.54 -10.82
CA GLN A 155 -3.32 2.37 -10.50
C GLN A 155 -2.14 2.00 -11.41
N ARG A 156 -1.65 2.99 -12.16
CA ARG A 156 -0.45 2.88 -12.99
C ARG A 156 0.63 3.93 -12.67
N PRO A 157 0.93 4.21 -11.39
CA PRO A 157 2.06 5.06 -11.04
C PRO A 157 3.40 4.31 -11.14
N PHE A 158 3.35 2.99 -11.29
CA PHE A 158 4.52 2.13 -11.19
C PHE A 158 5.20 1.88 -12.53
N ARG A 159 6.54 1.79 -12.54
CA ARG A 159 7.31 1.38 -13.72
C ARG A 159 6.97 -0.05 -14.15
N TYR A 160 6.74 -0.92 -13.18
CA TYR A 160 6.36 -2.31 -13.37
C TYR A 160 4.85 -2.46 -13.15
N PRO A 161 4.16 -3.36 -13.90
CA PRO A 161 2.75 -3.62 -13.66
C PRO A 161 2.47 -4.02 -12.21
N LEU A 162 1.39 -3.49 -11.64
CA LEU A 162 0.97 -3.83 -10.30
C LEU A 162 0.24 -5.18 -10.29
N ARG A 163 0.53 -6.01 -9.29
CA ARG A 163 -0.06 -7.34 -9.05
C ARG A 163 -0.36 -7.52 -7.56
N GLY A 164 -1.04 -8.62 -7.21
CA GLY A 164 -1.46 -8.91 -5.84
C GLY A 164 -2.87 -8.43 -5.49
N GLY A 165 -3.65 -8.00 -6.48
CA GLY A 165 -5.07 -7.63 -6.31
C GLY A 165 -5.33 -6.23 -5.77
N PHE A 166 -4.29 -5.43 -5.50
CA PHE A 166 -4.40 -4.04 -5.06
C PHE A 166 -4.30 -3.04 -6.22
N GLY A 167 -4.64 -1.78 -5.95
CA GLY A 167 -4.57 -0.71 -6.94
C GLY A 167 -5.77 -0.62 -7.85
N ASN A 168 -6.93 -1.12 -7.42
CA ASN A 168 -8.16 -1.11 -8.19
C ASN A 168 -9.14 -0.09 -7.61
N LEU A 169 -9.85 0.58 -8.52
CA LEU A 169 -11.04 1.36 -8.22
C LEU A 169 -12.17 0.89 -9.12
N VAL A 170 -13.31 0.54 -8.54
CA VAL A 170 -14.51 0.14 -9.27
C VAL A 170 -15.64 1.08 -8.90
N ILE A 171 -16.24 1.71 -9.91
CA ILE A 171 -17.41 2.57 -9.76
C ILE A 171 -18.57 1.92 -10.52
N LYS A 172 -19.67 1.65 -9.82
CA LYS A 172 -20.91 1.16 -10.42
C LYS A 172 -21.94 2.27 -10.40
N PHE A 173 -22.60 2.55 -11.51
CA PHE A 173 -23.56 3.66 -11.62
C PHE A 173 -24.65 3.35 -12.64
N ARG A 174 -25.79 4.05 -12.57
CA ARG A 174 -26.90 3.89 -13.52
C ARG A 174 -26.86 4.93 -14.63
N ASN A 175 -27.69 4.76 -15.65
CA ASN A 175 -27.85 5.72 -16.76
C ASN A 175 -28.28 7.12 -16.29
N ASP A 176 -29.00 7.22 -15.18
CA ASP A 176 -29.39 8.49 -14.55
C ASP A 176 -28.27 9.12 -13.70
N ARG A 177 -27.06 8.54 -13.76
CA ARG A 177 -25.84 8.91 -13.03
C ARG A 177 -25.85 8.57 -11.54
N ARG A 178 -26.88 7.91 -11.02
CA ARG A 178 -26.88 7.49 -9.61
C ARG A 178 -25.82 6.43 -9.35
N LEU A 179 -25.06 6.63 -8.28
CA LEU A 179 -24.00 5.73 -7.85
C LEU A 179 -24.60 4.47 -7.23
N VAL A 180 -24.36 3.31 -7.82
CA VAL A 180 -24.77 2.02 -7.27
C VAL A 180 -23.82 1.57 -6.17
N ASP A 181 -22.53 1.69 -6.41
CA ASP A 181 -21.49 1.23 -5.49
C ASP A 181 -20.14 1.85 -5.89
N ILE A 182 -19.22 1.96 -4.94
CA ILE A 182 -17.82 2.27 -5.19
C ILE A 182 -16.97 1.45 -4.23
N SER A 183 -15.92 0.84 -4.79
CA SER A 183 -14.90 0.14 -4.02
C SER A 183 -13.52 0.54 -4.51
N SER A 184 -12.61 0.81 -3.58
CA SER A 184 -11.21 1.11 -3.83
C SER A 184 -10.35 0.26 -2.91
N ASN A 185 -9.27 -0.29 -3.46
CA ASN A 185 -8.13 -0.80 -2.70
C ASN A 185 -6.82 -0.21 -3.23
N CYS A 186 -6.91 1.05 -3.66
CA CYS A 186 -5.76 1.81 -4.12
C CYS A 186 -4.72 1.98 -3.01
N LEU A 187 -3.46 1.89 -3.40
CA LEU A 187 -2.32 2.11 -2.52
C LEU A 187 -2.12 3.62 -2.30
N PRO A 188 -1.91 4.07 -1.05
CA PRO A 188 -1.55 5.46 -0.78
C PRO A 188 -0.07 5.71 -1.10
N ASN A 189 0.32 6.99 -1.24
CA ASN A 189 1.72 7.43 -1.33
C ASN A 189 2.54 6.71 -2.42
N THR A 190 1.92 6.44 -3.56
CA THR A 190 2.47 5.66 -4.66
C THR A 190 3.77 6.22 -5.24
N GLU A 191 4.00 7.53 -5.23
CA GLU A 191 5.27 8.13 -5.69
C GLU A 191 6.45 7.69 -4.81
N ARG A 192 6.24 7.66 -3.49
CA ARG A 192 7.23 7.15 -2.54
C ARG A 192 7.43 5.66 -2.72
N LEU A 193 6.36 4.89 -2.91
CA LEU A 193 6.44 3.45 -3.15
C LEU A 193 7.19 3.13 -4.46
N GLN A 194 6.87 3.85 -5.53
CA GLN A 194 7.51 3.72 -6.82
C GLN A 194 9.01 4.07 -6.75
N SER A 195 9.36 5.14 -6.04
CA SER A 195 10.76 5.52 -5.81
C SER A 195 11.51 4.43 -5.03
N ALA A 196 10.88 3.85 -4.01
CA ALA A 196 11.48 2.76 -3.24
C ALA A 196 11.67 1.48 -4.06
N ILE A 197 10.69 1.08 -4.87
CA ILE A 197 10.81 -0.07 -5.77
C ILE A 197 11.88 0.16 -6.84
N ASN A 198 11.98 1.36 -7.39
CA ASN A 198 13.03 1.71 -8.35
C ASN A 198 14.45 1.62 -7.76
N GLY A 199 14.58 1.74 -6.44
CA GLY A 199 15.86 1.56 -5.75
C GLY A 199 16.25 0.09 -5.55
N LEU A 200 15.34 -0.87 -5.78
CA LEU A 200 15.64 -2.29 -5.69
C LEU A 200 16.38 -2.76 -6.95
N THR A 201 17.43 -3.55 -6.74
CA THR A 201 18.17 -4.20 -7.82
C THR A 201 17.80 -5.68 -7.88
N PRO A 202 17.13 -6.14 -8.95
CA PRO A 202 16.91 -7.57 -9.17
C PRO A 202 18.23 -8.34 -9.15
N LYS A 203 18.30 -9.40 -8.33
CA LYS A 203 19.42 -10.35 -8.33
C LYS A 203 19.22 -11.48 -9.33
N VAL A 204 17.96 -11.74 -9.68
CA VAL A 204 17.54 -12.86 -10.51
C VAL A 204 17.22 -12.37 -11.92
N THR A 205 17.86 -12.94 -12.95
CA THR A 205 17.48 -12.70 -14.35
C THR A 205 16.25 -13.53 -14.74
N ALA A 206 15.64 -13.24 -15.88
CA ALA A 206 14.49 -14.01 -16.36
C ALA A 206 14.84 -15.50 -16.56
N GLU A 207 16.03 -15.79 -17.09
CA GLU A 207 16.51 -17.16 -17.31
C GLU A 207 16.72 -17.91 -15.98
N THR A 208 17.38 -17.26 -15.02
CA THR A 208 17.56 -17.82 -13.68
C THR A 208 16.22 -18.04 -12.98
N ALA A 209 15.26 -17.13 -13.13
CA ALA A 209 13.93 -17.27 -12.56
C ALA A 209 13.21 -18.52 -13.08
N ALA A 210 13.28 -18.79 -14.38
CA ALA A 210 12.72 -20.00 -14.99
C ALA A 210 13.33 -21.28 -14.41
N THR A 211 14.65 -21.30 -14.20
CA THR A 211 15.34 -22.45 -13.60
C THR A 211 14.97 -22.62 -12.12
N LEU A 212 14.85 -21.52 -11.36
CA LEU A 212 14.59 -21.55 -9.92
C LEU A 212 13.19 -22.07 -9.57
N VAL A 213 12.19 -21.93 -10.45
CA VAL A 213 10.83 -22.45 -10.18
C VAL A 213 10.67 -23.92 -10.54
N LYS A 214 11.47 -24.43 -11.47
CA LYS A 214 11.41 -25.84 -11.89
C LYS A 214 11.88 -26.76 -10.76
N GLY A 215 11.14 -27.84 -10.52
CA GLY A 215 11.46 -28.81 -9.45
C GLY A 215 11.12 -28.35 -8.04
N LYS A 216 10.73 -27.07 -7.82
CA LYS A 216 10.30 -26.59 -6.50
C LYS A 216 8.93 -27.15 -6.13
N SER A 217 8.78 -27.50 -4.85
CA SER A 217 7.49 -27.77 -4.23
C SER A 217 6.88 -26.44 -3.81
N LEU A 218 5.67 -26.17 -4.29
CA LEU A 218 4.91 -24.94 -4.07
C LEU A 218 3.68 -25.28 -3.24
N THR A 219 3.28 -24.37 -2.36
CA THR A 219 2.04 -24.51 -1.59
C THR A 219 0.93 -23.77 -2.31
N VAL A 220 -0.13 -24.48 -2.67
CA VAL A 220 -1.25 -23.96 -3.47
C VAL A 220 -2.55 -24.26 -2.73
N PRO A 221 -3.47 -23.29 -2.59
CA PRO A 221 -4.82 -23.58 -2.09
C PRO A 221 -5.58 -24.45 -3.09
N ASP A 222 -6.20 -25.53 -2.62
CA ASP A 222 -7.12 -26.33 -3.42
C ASP A 222 -8.50 -25.65 -3.55
N ALA A 223 -9.42 -26.28 -4.30
CA ALA A 223 -10.77 -25.74 -4.51
C ALA A 223 -11.58 -25.54 -3.21
N THR A 224 -11.15 -26.14 -2.10
CA THR A 224 -11.77 -25.99 -0.77
C THR A 224 -11.02 -25.00 0.12
N GLY A 225 -9.98 -24.35 -0.41
CA GLY A 225 -9.12 -23.41 0.32
C GLY A 225 -8.05 -24.07 1.19
N GLN A 226 -7.91 -25.40 1.15
CA GLN A 226 -6.85 -26.10 1.89
C GLN A 226 -5.52 -26.04 1.13
N GLN A 227 -4.45 -25.78 1.86
CA GLN A 227 -3.10 -25.71 1.29
C GLN A 227 -2.60 -27.11 0.92
N ARG A 228 -2.24 -27.34 -0.34
CA ARG A 228 -1.61 -28.57 -0.83
C ARG A 228 -0.25 -28.28 -1.44
N ALA A 229 0.68 -29.20 -1.26
CA ALA A 229 1.94 -29.17 -1.97
C ALA A 229 1.74 -29.60 -3.42
N PHE A 230 2.23 -28.79 -4.35
CA PHE A 230 2.30 -29.06 -5.78
C PHE A 230 3.75 -28.89 -6.22
N GLN A 231 4.34 -29.93 -6.81
CA GLN A 231 5.70 -29.86 -7.32
C GLN A 231 5.69 -29.62 -8.83
N LEU A 232 6.37 -28.57 -9.27
CA LEU A 232 6.54 -28.32 -10.68
C LEU A 232 7.57 -29.29 -11.26
N SER A 233 7.24 -30.01 -12.32
CA SER A 233 8.17 -30.94 -12.95
C SER A 233 9.34 -30.19 -13.59
N PRO A 234 10.56 -30.74 -13.60
CA PRO A 234 11.70 -30.15 -14.32
C PRO A 234 11.42 -29.92 -15.82
N ASN A 235 10.53 -30.71 -16.40
CA ASN A 235 10.18 -30.68 -17.81
C ASN A 235 8.95 -29.80 -18.13
N ASP A 236 8.29 -29.23 -17.11
CA ASP A 236 7.12 -28.40 -17.36
C ASP A 236 7.50 -27.13 -18.14
N PRO A 237 6.69 -26.71 -19.14
CA PRO A 237 6.93 -25.47 -19.84
C PRO A 237 6.63 -24.30 -18.92
N VAL A 238 7.63 -23.42 -18.74
CA VAL A 238 7.49 -22.17 -18.01
C VAL A 238 7.86 -21.01 -18.94
N ASN A 239 7.13 -19.91 -18.84
CA ASN A 239 7.37 -18.70 -19.62
C ASN A 239 7.46 -17.49 -18.68
N VAL A 240 8.65 -16.92 -18.55
CA VAL A 240 8.87 -15.74 -17.72
C VAL A 240 8.43 -14.50 -18.50
N LYS A 241 7.34 -13.87 -18.07
CA LYS A 241 6.73 -12.75 -18.79
C LYS A 241 7.49 -11.44 -18.58
N GLN A 242 7.56 -10.99 -17.33
CA GLN A 242 8.04 -9.65 -16.98
C GLN A 242 8.28 -9.52 -15.48
N LEU A 243 8.96 -8.43 -15.10
CA LEU A 243 8.98 -7.95 -13.71
C LEU A 243 7.67 -7.22 -13.38
N VAL A 244 7.16 -7.44 -12.18
CA VAL A 244 5.94 -6.83 -11.62
C VAL A 244 6.21 -6.28 -10.23
N ALA A 245 5.46 -5.24 -9.86
CA ALA A 245 5.36 -4.79 -8.48
C ALA A 245 4.24 -5.59 -7.81
N TYR A 246 4.60 -6.52 -6.92
CA TYR A 246 3.66 -7.45 -6.28
C TYR A 246 3.33 -7.01 -4.86
N VAL A 247 2.06 -6.71 -4.60
CA VAL A 247 1.59 -6.30 -3.27
C VAL A 247 1.13 -7.54 -2.51
N MET A 248 1.59 -7.69 -1.27
CA MET A 248 1.10 -8.74 -0.38
C MET A 248 1.08 -8.28 1.08
N PRO A 249 0.29 -8.92 1.96
CA PRO A 249 0.42 -8.70 3.39
C PRO A 249 1.83 -9.01 3.88
N SER A 250 2.34 -8.18 4.78
CA SER A 250 3.56 -8.43 5.53
C SER A 250 3.42 -9.69 6.41
N THR A 251 4.55 -10.18 6.92
CA THR A 251 4.56 -11.38 7.80
C THR A 251 3.72 -11.18 9.07
N ASP A 252 3.63 -9.96 9.58
CA ASP A 252 2.77 -9.60 10.73
C ASP A 252 1.28 -9.46 10.37
N GLN A 253 0.93 -9.52 9.07
CA GLN A 253 -0.41 -9.31 8.50
C GLN A 253 -1.07 -7.96 8.82
N GLN A 254 -0.32 -7.01 9.37
CA GLN A 254 -0.84 -5.69 9.73
C GLN A 254 -0.58 -4.64 8.66
N ASN A 255 0.38 -4.90 7.77
CA ASN A 255 0.81 -3.99 6.73
C ASN A 255 0.79 -4.67 5.36
N LEU A 256 0.99 -3.88 4.32
CA LEU A 256 1.28 -4.40 2.99
C LEU A 256 2.76 -4.17 2.68
N GLU A 257 3.37 -5.13 2.01
CA GLU A 257 4.71 -5.04 1.44
C GLU A 257 4.58 -5.02 -0.09
N LEU A 258 5.42 -4.21 -0.73
CA LEU A 258 5.52 -4.17 -2.18
C LEU A 258 6.84 -4.82 -2.61
N HIS A 259 6.72 -5.96 -3.27
CA HIS A 259 7.83 -6.76 -3.76
C HIS A 259 8.09 -6.49 -5.23
N LEU A 260 9.31 -6.75 -5.67
CA LEU A 260 9.65 -6.84 -7.08
C LEU A 260 9.77 -8.31 -7.45
N ALA A 261 8.91 -8.79 -8.35
CA ALA A 261 8.81 -10.21 -8.66
C ALA A 261 8.76 -10.48 -10.16
N TRP A 262 9.22 -11.66 -10.57
CA TRP A 262 9.00 -12.20 -11.90
C TRP A 262 7.61 -12.85 -11.96
N GLU A 263 6.80 -12.42 -12.93
CA GLU A 263 5.54 -13.07 -13.31
C GLU A 263 5.86 -14.21 -14.30
N ILE A 264 5.60 -15.44 -13.89
CA ILE A 264 5.99 -16.65 -14.62
C ILE A 264 4.75 -17.48 -14.91
N ASP A 265 4.44 -17.67 -16.18
CA ASP A 265 3.36 -18.57 -16.59
C ASP A 265 3.83 -20.02 -16.55
N VAL A 266 2.93 -20.89 -16.09
CA VAL A 266 3.11 -22.34 -16.07
C VAL A 266 2.09 -23.00 -16.98
N ALA A 267 2.57 -23.79 -17.95
CA ALA A 267 1.69 -24.60 -18.77
C ALA A 267 1.33 -25.92 -18.06
N ASN A 268 0.14 -26.45 -18.35
CA ASN A 268 -0.31 -27.80 -17.97
C ASN A 268 -0.38 -28.11 -16.45
N GLY A 269 -0.29 -27.09 -15.59
CA GLY A 269 -0.45 -27.24 -14.13
C GLY A 269 -1.82 -26.79 -13.58
N PRO A 270 -2.11 -27.15 -12.32
CA PRO A 270 -3.24 -26.61 -11.56
C PRO A 270 -3.06 -25.12 -11.23
N ILE A 271 -1.81 -24.64 -11.19
CA ILE A 271 -1.46 -23.21 -11.13
C ILE A 271 -1.16 -22.69 -12.53
N LYS A 272 -1.50 -21.43 -12.79
CA LYS A 272 -1.25 -20.76 -14.07
C LYS A 272 -0.10 -19.77 -14.00
N THR A 273 0.09 -19.15 -12.84
CA THR A 273 1.09 -18.10 -12.63
C THR A 273 1.85 -18.32 -11.33
N ILE A 274 3.17 -18.16 -11.38
CA ILE A 274 4.04 -18.11 -10.21
C ILE A 274 4.63 -16.70 -10.13
N TYR A 275 4.69 -16.15 -8.92
CA TYR A 275 5.40 -14.92 -8.62
C TYR A 275 6.67 -15.25 -7.83
N LEU A 276 7.82 -15.14 -8.49
CA LEU A 276 9.13 -15.36 -7.89
C LEU A 276 9.75 -14.00 -7.53
N ASP A 277 10.06 -13.78 -6.27
CA ASP A 277 10.71 -12.56 -5.83
C ASP A 277 12.10 -12.42 -6.46
N ALA A 278 12.31 -11.28 -7.12
CA ALA A 278 13.51 -11.01 -7.91
C ALA A 278 14.72 -10.61 -7.05
N VAL A 279 14.55 -10.43 -5.74
CA VAL A 279 15.59 -10.01 -4.78
C VAL A 279 15.91 -11.13 -3.77
N THR A 280 14.93 -11.92 -3.35
CA THR A 280 15.10 -13.01 -2.37
C THR A 280 15.14 -14.42 -2.97
N GLU A 281 14.80 -14.58 -4.26
CA GLU A 281 14.73 -15.89 -4.94
C GLU A 281 13.64 -16.84 -4.38
N GLN A 282 12.73 -16.30 -3.57
CA GLN A 282 11.62 -17.03 -2.98
C GLN A 282 10.36 -16.92 -3.83
N VAL A 283 9.57 -17.99 -3.89
CA VAL A 283 8.23 -17.91 -4.46
C VAL A 283 7.33 -17.28 -3.43
N ILE A 284 6.75 -16.12 -3.77
CA ILE A 284 5.95 -15.32 -2.84
C ILE A 284 4.45 -15.51 -3.07
N ALA A 285 4.03 -15.92 -4.26
CA ALA A 285 2.64 -16.23 -4.57
C ALA A 285 2.47 -17.14 -5.79
N VAL A 286 1.28 -17.73 -5.89
CA VAL A 286 0.80 -18.52 -7.02
C VAL A 286 -0.65 -18.12 -7.34
N ALA A 287 -1.04 -18.17 -8.61
CA ALA A 287 -2.38 -17.85 -9.10
C ALA A 287 -2.83 -18.77 -10.24
#